data_AF-H6BDI4-F1
#
_entry.id   AF-H6BDI4-F1
#
_cell.length_a   1.000
_cell.length_b   1.000
_cell.length_c   1.000
_cell.angle_alpha   90.00
_cell.angle_beta   90.00
_cell.angle_gamma   90.00
#
_symmetry.space_group_name_H-M   'P 1'
#
loop_
_entity.id
_entity.type
_entity.pdbx_description
1 polymer ?
#
loop_
_entity_poly.entity_id
_entity_poly.type
_entity_poly.pdbx_seq_one_letter_code
_entity_poly.pdbx_strand_id
1 'polypeptide(L)'
;PLKAVKVMHTVALRTESSLYDPSKAPSLVARPQALLNDDFCKSQLSKMFGSHATMMANTLQTPIIVFTRVGSMAVLLSHYRPSSTIYAFTNEV
;
A
#
# COMPACT_ATOMS: atom_id res chain seq x y z
N PRO A 1 10.50 -18.50 22.28
CA PRO A 1 10.27 -17.86 20.96
C PRO A 1 8.80 -17.89 20.46
N LEU A 2 8.17 -19.06 20.29
CA LEU A 2 6.83 -19.16 19.69
C LEU A 2 5.71 -18.43 20.47
N LYS A 3 5.75 -18.47 21.80
CA LYS A 3 4.79 -17.74 22.65
C LYS A 3 4.85 -16.22 22.41
N ALA A 4 6.05 -15.66 22.25
CA ALA A 4 6.24 -14.24 21.99
C ALA A 4 5.70 -13.83 20.61
N VAL A 5 5.99 -14.62 19.57
CA VAL A 5 5.43 -14.40 18.21
C VAL A 5 3.91 -14.45 18.23
N LYS A 6 3.31 -15.40 18.96
CA LYS A 6 1.86 -15.51 19.11
C LYS A 6 1.25 -14.26 19.76
N VAL A 7 1.88 -13.75 20.81
CA VAL A 7 1.46 -12.50 21.45
C VAL A 7 1.58 -11.34 20.46
N MET A 8 2.72 -11.22 19.77
CA MET A 8 2.95 -10.15 18.79
C MET A 8 1.91 -10.14 17.67
N HIS A 9 1.63 -11.30 17.06
CA HIS A 9 0.59 -11.44 16.03
C HIS A 9 -0.80 -11.07 16.56
N THR A 10 -1.14 -11.51 17.77
CA THR A 10 -2.46 -11.23 18.37
C THR A 10 -2.64 -9.75 18.69
N VAL A 11 -1.59 -9.10 19.20
CA VAL A 11 -1.60 -7.66 19.49
C VAL A 11 -1.68 -6.86 18.19
N ALA A 12 -0.85 -7.19 17.19
CA ALA A 12 -0.87 -6.52 15.88
C ALA A 12 -2.26 -6.58 15.23
N LEU A 13 -2.87 -7.77 15.15
CA LEU A 13 -4.20 -7.93 14.57
C LEU A 13 -5.27 -7.09 15.27
N ARG A 14 -5.26 -7.07 16.61
CA ARG A 14 -6.22 -6.26 17.38
C ARG A 14 -6.01 -4.77 17.18
N THR A 15 -4.75 -4.33 17.17
CA THR A 15 -4.40 -2.92 16.96
C THR A 15 -4.77 -2.46 15.56
N GLU A 16 -4.45 -3.25 14.53
CA GLU A 16 -4.80 -2.94 13.13
C GLU A 16 -6.32 -2.92 12.91
N SER A 17 -7.06 -3.86 13.49
CA SER A 17 -8.53 -3.87 13.42
C SER A 17 -9.18 -2.68 14.13
N SER A 18 -8.58 -2.15 15.20
CA SER A 18 -9.09 -0.99 15.92
C SER A 18 -8.72 0.34 15.26
N LEU A 19 -7.63 0.38 14.49
CA LEU A 19 -7.14 1.57 13.80
C LEU A 19 -7.81 1.79 12.44
N TYR A 20 -8.54 0.79 11.92
CA TYR A 20 -9.31 0.94 10.69
C TYR A 20 -10.51 1.85 10.91
N ASP A 21 -10.26 3.15 10.76
CA ASP A 21 -11.26 4.19 10.67
C ASP A 21 -11.21 4.77 9.24
N PRO A 22 -12.13 4.38 8.35
CA PRO A 22 -12.18 4.90 6.99
C PRO A 22 -12.34 6.43 6.93
N SER A 23 -12.73 7.09 8.04
CA SER A 23 -12.81 8.56 8.13
C SER A 23 -11.49 9.25 8.44
N LYS A 24 -10.46 8.51 8.90
CA LYS A 24 -9.12 9.03 9.21
C LYS A 24 -8.05 8.67 8.19
N ALA A 25 -8.41 7.98 7.11
CA ALA A 25 -7.47 7.73 6.02
C ALA A 25 -6.98 9.09 5.50
N PRO A 26 -5.67 9.41 5.61
CA PRO A 26 -5.17 10.65 5.08
C PRO A 26 -5.48 10.64 3.59
N SER A 27 -6.26 11.62 3.14
CA SER A 27 -6.42 11.97 1.74
C SER A 27 -5.03 12.37 1.24
N LEU A 28 -4.20 11.38 0.88
CA LEU A 28 -2.92 11.57 0.19
C LEU A 28 -3.15 11.93 -1.29
N VAL A 29 -4.21 12.68 -1.56
CA VAL A 29 -4.46 13.33 -2.84
C VAL A 29 -3.53 14.54 -2.91
N ALA A 30 -2.24 14.28 -3.09
CA ALA A 30 -1.33 15.29 -3.59
C ALA A 30 -1.82 15.66 -4.99
N ARG A 31 -2.42 16.85 -5.12
CA ARG A 31 -2.80 17.46 -6.39
C ARG A 31 -1.53 17.48 -7.27
N PRO A 32 -1.52 16.86 -8.47
CA PRO A 32 -0.35 16.93 -9.33
C PRO A 32 -0.25 18.37 -9.84
N GLN A 33 0.70 19.14 -9.32
CA GLN A 33 1.16 20.36 -9.97
C GLN A 33 2.00 19.91 -11.17
N ALA A 34 1.39 19.95 -12.35
CA ALA A 34 2.04 19.62 -13.60
C ALA A 34 3.10 20.68 -13.93
N LEU A 35 4.37 20.35 -13.75
CA LEU A 35 5.49 21.11 -14.31
C LEU A 35 6.46 20.12 -14.96
N LEU A 36 6.31 20.04 -16.30
CA LEU A 36 7.30 19.82 -17.36
C LEU A 36 8.70 19.37 -16.89
N ASN A 37 9.10 18.13 -17.21
CA ASN A 37 10.47 17.69 -17.57
C ASN A 37 10.48 16.17 -17.88
N ASP A 38 11.42 15.67 -18.69
CA ASP A 38 11.37 14.32 -19.29
C ASP A 38 11.69 13.16 -18.32
N ASP A 39 12.36 13.46 -17.19
CA ASP A 39 12.64 12.51 -16.08
C ASP A 39 11.42 12.27 -15.15
N PHE A 40 10.29 12.92 -15.44
CA PHE A 40 9.03 12.93 -14.69
C PHE A 40 8.24 11.62 -14.76
N CYS A 41 8.50 10.77 -15.75
CA CYS A 41 7.48 9.84 -16.20
C CYS A 41 7.31 8.58 -15.33
N LYS A 42 8.37 7.97 -14.78
CA LYS A 42 8.21 6.62 -14.17
C LYS A 42 7.85 6.66 -12.69
N SER A 43 8.57 7.44 -11.89
CA SER A 43 8.37 7.49 -10.43
C SER A 43 7.09 8.22 -10.03
N GLN A 44 6.68 9.22 -10.81
CA GLN A 44 5.42 9.92 -10.59
C GLN A 44 4.22 9.07 -11.00
N LEU A 45 4.30 8.37 -12.14
CA LEU A 45 3.24 7.42 -12.53
C LEU A 45 3.11 6.29 -11.50
N SER A 46 4.21 5.73 -10.99
CA SER A 46 4.12 4.71 -9.94
C SER A 46 3.44 5.23 -8.67
N LYS A 47 3.71 6.49 -8.27
CA LYS A 47 3.02 7.12 -7.14
C LYS A 47 1.53 7.32 -7.41
N MET A 48 1.18 7.75 -8.62
CA MET A 48 -0.22 7.89 -9.05
C MET A 48 -0.95 6.54 -9.04
N PHE A 49 -0.32 5.47 -9.55
CA PHE A 49 -0.88 4.13 -9.48
C PHE A 49 -1.00 3.63 -8.04
N GLY A 50 0.02 3.84 -7.20
CA GLY A 50 -0.01 3.44 -5.79
C GLY A 50 -1.15 4.10 -5.00
N SER A 51 -1.35 5.41 -5.19
CA SER A 51 -2.43 6.14 -4.53
C SER A 51 -3.82 5.70 -5.01
N HIS A 52 -4.03 5.59 -6.33
CA HIS A 52 -5.33 5.20 -6.89
C HIS A 52 -5.66 3.74 -6.62
N ALA A 53 -4.69 2.82 -6.73
CA ALA A 53 -4.90 1.42 -6.40
C ALA A 53 -5.27 1.24 -4.94
N THR A 54 -4.62 1.96 -4.03
CA THR A 54 -4.95 1.94 -2.60
C THR A 54 -6.36 2.49 -2.33
N MET A 55 -6.70 3.62 -2.94
CA MET A 55 -8.05 4.20 -2.82
C MET A 55 -9.12 3.24 -3.31
N MET A 56 -8.95 2.64 -4.49
CA MET A 56 -9.90 1.68 -5.06
C MET A 56 -10.02 0.42 -4.20
N ALA A 57 -8.89 -0.14 -3.76
CA ALA A 57 -8.86 -1.33 -2.91
C ALA A 57 -9.57 -1.11 -1.58
N ASN A 58 -9.37 0.05 -0.95
CA ASN A 58 -10.04 0.43 0.29
C ASN A 58 -11.56 0.61 0.08
N THR A 59 -11.96 1.29 -1.01
CA THR A 59 -13.39 1.49 -1.35
C THR A 59 -14.11 0.17 -1.61
N LEU A 60 -13.47 -0.75 -2.34
CA LEU A 60 -14.03 -2.04 -2.68
C LEU A 60 -13.80 -3.11 -1.59
N GLN A 61 -13.04 -2.79 -0.54
CA GLN A 61 -12.57 -3.74 0.47
C GLN A 61 -11.91 -5.00 -0.13
N THR A 62 -11.08 -4.81 -1.15
CA THR A 62 -10.40 -5.89 -1.87
C THR A 62 -8.89 -5.87 -1.61
N PRO A 63 -8.20 -7.02 -1.65
CA PRO A 63 -6.75 -7.07 -1.62
C PRO A 63 -6.13 -6.52 -2.91
N ILE A 64 -4.88 -6.07 -2.84
CA ILE A 64 -4.13 -5.59 -4.01
C ILE A 64 -3.21 -6.70 -4.50
N ILE A 65 -3.30 -7.06 -5.78
CA ILE A 65 -2.39 -8.00 -6.44
C ILE A 65 -1.39 -7.20 -7.29
N VAL A 66 -0.09 -7.39 -7.06
CA VAL A 66 0.97 -6.71 -7.79
C VAL A 66 2.02 -7.70 -8.30
N PHE A 67 2.29 -7.64 -9.60
CA PHE A 67 3.41 -8.35 -10.23
C PHE A 67 4.58 -7.38 -10.36
N THR A 68 5.72 -7.69 -9.75
CA THR A 68 6.86 -6.78 -9.70
C THR A 68 8.18 -7.55 -9.72
N ARG A 69 9.13 -7.09 -10.54
CA ARG A 69 10.42 -7.78 -10.68
C ARG A 69 11.28 -7.70 -9.42
N VAL A 70 11.35 -6.53 -8.79
CA VAL A 70 12.27 -6.21 -7.66
C VAL A 70 11.50 -5.84 -6.38
N GLY A 71 10.17 -5.92 -6.37
CA GLY A 71 9.38 -5.55 -5.19
C GLY A 71 9.13 -4.05 -5.00
N SER A 72 9.69 -3.18 -5.85
CA SER A 72 9.60 -1.72 -5.70
C SER A 72 8.16 -1.20 -5.63
N MET A 73 7.24 -1.80 -6.39
CA MET A 73 5.83 -1.43 -6.36
C MET A 73 5.13 -1.92 -5.09
N ALA A 74 5.51 -3.09 -4.55
CA ALA A 74 4.96 -3.61 -3.30
C ALA A 74 5.38 -2.72 -2.11
N VAL A 75 6.63 -2.25 -2.09
CA VAL A 75 7.12 -1.27 -1.11
C VAL A 75 6.35 0.04 -1.23
N LEU A 76 6.18 0.56 -2.45
CA LEU A 76 5.43 1.79 -2.68
C LEU A 76 3.98 1.70 -2.18
N LEU A 77 3.27 0.62 -2.50
CA LEU A 77 1.91 0.38 -2.02
C LEU A 77 1.83 0.28 -0.49
N SER A 78 2.84 -0.34 0.14
CA SER A 78 2.90 -0.46 1.61
C SER A 78 2.95 0.91 2.30
N HIS A 79 3.56 1.92 1.67
CA HIS A 79 3.58 3.30 2.20
C HIS A 79 2.20 3.96 2.20
N TYR A 80 1.30 3.57 1.29
CA TYR A 80 -0.07 4.07 1.25
C TYR A 80 -1.01 3.38 2.24
N ARG A 81 -0.53 2.34 2.95
CA ARG A 81 -1.27 1.64 4.02
C ARG A 81 -2.70 1.22 3.61
N PRO A 82 -2.85 0.39 2.55
CA PRO A 82 -4.15 -0.19 2.24
C PRO A 82 -4.70 -0.97 3.42
N SER A 83 -6.03 -1.01 3.56
CA SER A 83 -6.70 -1.75 4.63
C SER A 83 -6.68 -3.26 4.44
N SER A 84 -6.45 -3.70 3.21
CA SER A 84 -6.40 -5.10 2.81
C SER A 84 -4.97 -5.51 2.47
N THR A 85 -4.71 -6.81 2.49
CA THR A 85 -3.41 -7.40 2.18
C THR A 85 -2.94 -7.06 0.75
N ILE A 86 -1.63 -6.82 0.60
CA ILE A 86 -0.95 -6.73 -0.69
C ILE A 86 -0.31 -8.09 -1.01
N TYR A 87 -0.71 -8.71 -2.11
CA TYR A 87 -0.07 -9.90 -2.66
C TYR A 87 0.96 -9.48 -3.72
N ALA A 88 2.24 -9.61 -3.38
CA ALA A 88 3.34 -9.27 -4.27
C ALA A 88 3.95 -10.52 -4.90
N PHE A 89 3.88 -10.62 -6.22
CA PHE A 89 4.45 -11.69 -7.01
C PHE A 89 5.77 -11.23 -7.63
N THR A 90 6.87 -11.83 -7.20
CA THR A 90 8.23 -11.57 -7.70
C THR A 90 8.74 -12.72 -8.55
N ASN A 91 9.69 -12.42 -9.43
CA ASN A 91 10.34 -13.41 -10.29
C ASN A 91 11.71 -13.86 -9.73
N GLU A 92 12.11 -13.34 -8.58
CA GLU A 92 13.27 -13.80 -7.83
C GLU A 92 12.79 -14.77 -6.74
N VAL A 93 13.38 -15.97 -6.75
CA VAL A 93 13.09 -17.09 -5.83
C VAL A 93 13.98 -16.98 -4.61
#